data_AF-A0A4Y9YS51-F1
#
_entry.id   AF-A0A4Y9YS51-F1
#
_cell.length_a   1.000
_cell.length_b   1.000
_cell.length_c   1.000
_cell.angle_alpha   90.00
_cell.angle_beta   90.00
_cell.angle_gamma   90.00
#
_symmetry.space_group_name_H-M   'P 1'
#
loop_
_entity.id
_entity.type
_entity.pdbx_description
1 polymer ?
#
loop_
_entity_poly.entity_id
_entity_poly.type
_entity_poly.pdbx_seq_one_letter_code
_entity_poly.pdbx_strand_id
1 'polypeptide(L)'
;MVAAGGEVDQTQGKRGPTVLLQEKGRERVSTVVVNTMHERKTEMAKLSACFIALPGGFGTFEELFEVICWSQLGIHEKPIVVINALGFYDPIRDLIRKGVEAGFITATNANLVRFVDGPADHATHEDLDWGKAALDVLENWTFPERTHFYDWSKMKTVGGEKIGEALDAV
;
A
#
# COMPACT_ATOMS: atom_id res chain seq x y z
N MET A 1 28.25 2.18 12.82
CA MET A 1 27.19 2.04 11.82
C MET A 1 25.91 1.76 12.59
N VAL A 2 24.90 2.62 12.39
CA VAL A 2 23.83 2.90 13.36
C VAL A 2 22.99 1.66 13.66
N ALA A 3 22.76 1.43 14.95
CA ALA A 3 21.99 0.34 15.52
C ALA A 3 20.52 0.37 15.06
N ALA A 4 19.98 -0.83 14.87
CA ALA A 4 18.57 -1.22 14.72
C ALA A 4 17.54 -0.06 14.81
N GLY A 5 16.93 0.27 13.67
CA GLY A 5 15.71 1.07 13.60
C GLY A 5 14.50 0.27 14.07
N GLY A 6 14.50 -0.14 15.35
CA GLY A 6 13.34 -0.73 16.00
C GLY A 6 12.36 0.37 16.40
N GLU A 7 11.14 0.31 15.88
CA GLU A 7 10.01 1.10 16.37
C GLU A 7 9.72 0.65 17.81
N VAL A 8 9.93 1.53 18.78
CA VAL A 8 9.64 1.28 20.19
C VAL A 8 8.24 1.80 20.50
N ASP A 9 7.46 1.01 21.24
CA ASP A 9 6.12 1.39 21.70
C ASP A 9 6.16 2.71 22.49
N GLN A 10 5.59 3.77 21.90
CA GLN A 10 5.54 5.11 22.49
C GLN A 10 4.36 5.30 23.47
N THR A 11 3.60 4.24 23.81
CA THR A 11 2.38 4.37 24.62
C THR A 11 2.57 4.23 26.13
N GLN A 12 3.81 4.24 26.64
CA GLN A 12 4.14 4.29 28.07
C GLN A 12 3.78 5.65 28.73
N GLY A 13 2.56 6.15 28.54
CA GLY A 13 2.06 7.38 29.12
C GLY A 13 0.65 7.76 28.67
N LYS A 14 -0.39 7.27 29.38
CA LYS A 14 -1.77 7.80 29.53
C LYS A 14 -2.33 8.77 28.45
N ARG A 15 -2.17 8.44 27.17
CA ARG A 15 -2.99 8.93 26.05
C ARG A 15 -3.27 7.75 25.13
N GLY A 16 -3.98 6.76 25.66
CA GLY A 16 -4.59 5.75 24.79
C GLY A 16 -5.60 6.46 23.88
N PRO A 17 -5.60 6.21 22.55
CA PRO A 17 -6.63 6.76 21.69
C PRO A 17 -7.99 6.29 22.21
N THR A 18 -8.92 7.23 22.39
CA THR A 18 -10.32 6.88 22.65
C THR A 18 -10.90 6.35 21.34
N VAL A 19 -10.96 5.03 21.20
CA VAL A 19 -11.62 4.38 20.06
C VAL A 19 -13.13 4.38 20.34
N LEU A 20 -13.87 5.25 19.67
CA LEU A 20 -15.34 5.29 19.76
C LEU A 20 -15.93 4.23 18.82
N LEU A 21 -16.19 3.04 19.36
CA LEU A 21 -16.63 1.87 18.61
C LEU A 21 -18.12 1.91 18.19
N GLN A 22 -18.92 2.84 18.74
CA GLN A 22 -20.38 2.85 18.61
C GLN A 22 -20.92 4.16 18.03
N GLU A 23 -20.21 4.75 17.08
CA GLU A 23 -20.72 5.89 16.32
C GLU A 23 -21.76 5.45 15.28
N LYS A 24 -22.80 6.27 15.08
CA LYS A 24 -23.83 6.05 14.07
C LYS A 24 -23.19 5.93 12.68
N GLY A 25 -23.52 4.88 11.92
CA GLY A 25 -22.94 4.58 10.61
C GLY A 25 -21.84 3.51 10.61
N ARG A 26 -21.38 3.04 11.78
CA ARG A 26 -20.41 1.95 11.91
C ARG A 26 -21.04 0.57 12.11
N GLU A 27 -22.36 0.43 11.97
CA GLU A 27 -23.07 -0.83 12.24
C GLU A 27 -22.63 -1.97 11.31
N ARG A 28 -22.01 -1.64 10.17
CA ARG A 28 -21.47 -2.59 9.19
C ARG A 28 -19.95 -2.76 9.26
N VAL A 29 -19.29 -2.20 10.28
CA VAL A 29 -17.83 -2.19 10.40
C VAL A 29 -17.40 -3.00 11.63
N SER A 30 -16.55 -4.00 11.43
CA SER A 30 -15.83 -4.67 12.52
C SER A 30 -14.56 -3.90 12.87
N THR A 31 -14.27 -3.71 14.16
CA THR A 31 -13.03 -3.07 14.62
C THR A 31 -12.14 -4.08 15.33
N VAL A 32 -10.86 -4.10 14.96
CA VAL A 32 -9.82 -4.91 15.61
C VAL A 32 -8.85 -3.95 16.31
N VAL A 33 -8.56 -4.20 17.59
CA VAL A 33 -7.58 -3.42 18.37
C VAL A 33 -6.25 -4.15 18.36
N VAL A 34 -5.18 -3.42 18.06
CA VAL A 34 -3.80 -3.92 17.98
C VAL A 34 -2.89 -3.07 18.86
N ASN A 35 -1.69 -3.57 19.18
CA ASN A 35 -0.80 -2.91 20.14
C ASN A 35 0.17 -1.94 19.46
N THR A 36 0.47 -2.13 18.17
CA THR A 36 1.45 -1.31 17.44
C THR A 36 0.97 -0.90 16.05
N MET A 37 1.60 0.13 15.47
CA MET A 37 1.32 0.55 14.08
C MET A 37 1.75 -0.51 13.06
N HIS A 38 2.84 -1.23 13.34
CA HIS A 38 3.30 -2.32 12.51
C HIS A 38 2.29 -3.48 12.50
N GLU A 39 1.77 -3.88 13.66
CA GLU A 39 0.68 -4.87 13.77
C GLU A 39 -0.55 -4.40 13.00
N ARG A 40 -0.92 -3.11 13.13
CA ARG A 40 -2.07 -2.54 12.39
C ARG A 40 -1.91 -2.70 10.88
N LYS A 41 -0.77 -2.28 10.33
CA LYS A 41 -0.49 -2.36 8.89
C LYS A 41 -0.49 -3.81 8.41
N THR A 42 0.12 -4.70 9.19
CA THR A 42 0.21 -6.13 8.88
C THR A 42 -1.17 -6.79 8.85
N GLU A 43 -1.99 -6.58 9.87
CA GLU A 43 -3.34 -7.15 9.93
C GLU A 43 -4.26 -6.59 8.84
N MET A 44 -4.17 -5.29 8.56
CA MET A 44 -4.91 -4.70 7.43
C MET A 44 -4.49 -5.33 6.09
N ALA A 45 -3.20 -5.52 5.86
CA ALA A 45 -2.70 -6.13 4.63
C ALA A 45 -3.11 -7.61 4.50
N LYS A 46 -3.09 -8.39 5.58
CA LYS A 46 -3.54 -9.80 5.58
C LYS A 46 -5.01 -9.93 5.21
N LEU A 47 -5.86 -9.07 5.76
CA LEU A 47 -7.31 -9.11 5.55
C LEU A 47 -7.75 -8.50 4.21
N SER A 48 -6.87 -7.76 3.54
CA SER A 48 -7.18 -7.06 2.30
C SER A 48 -6.98 -7.95 1.07
N ALA A 49 -7.90 -7.88 0.11
CA ALA A 49 -7.73 -8.48 -1.22
C ALA A 49 -7.05 -7.51 -2.20
N CYS A 50 -7.19 -6.20 -1.97
CA CYS A 50 -6.58 -5.12 -2.73
C CYS A 50 -6.42 -3.88 -1.85
N PHE A 51 -5.64 -2.92 -2.31
CA PHE A 51 -5.44 -1.64 -1.66
C PHE A 51 -5.98 -0.51 -2.55
N ILE A 52 -6.80 0.37 -1.97
CA ILE A 52 -7.33 1.55 -2.67
C ILE A 52 -6.96 2.79 -1.85
N ALA A 53 -6.14 3.67 -2.42
CA ALA A 53 -5.79 4.94 -1.82
C ALA A 53 -6.71 6.05 -2.33
N LEU A 54 -7.41 6.70 -1.39
CA LEU A 54 -8.15 7.94 -1.62
C LEU A 54 -7.28 9.15 -1.27
N PRO A 55 -7.58 10.36 -1.80
CA PRO A 55 -6.86 11.58 -1.44
C PRO A 55 -6.67 11.73 0.07
N GLY A 56 -5.42 11.86 0.48
CA GLY A 56 -5.02 11.87 1.89
C GLY A 56 -3.70 12.59 2.12
N GLY A 57 -3.25 12.60 3.37
CA GLY A 57 -2.00 13.25 3.78
C GLY A 57 -0.84 12.26 3.95
N PHE A 58 0.17 12.65 4.74
CA PHE A 58 1.38 11.85 4.95
C PHE A 58 1.13 10.41 5.43
N GLY A 59 0.12 10.19 6.29
CA GLY A 59 -0.23 8.83 6.72
C GLY A 59 -0.61 7.93 5.54
N THR A 60 -1.50 8.42 4.68
CA THR A 60 -1.92 7.70 3.46
C THR A 60 -0.77 7.51 2.49
N PHE A 61 0.12 8.51 2.35
CA PHE A 61 1.28 8.38 1.48
C PHE A 61 2.25 7.32 1.98
N GLU A 62 2.53 7.29 3.29
CA GLU A 62 3.37 6.27 3.91
C GLU A 62 2.79 4.87 3.69
N GLU A 63 1.50 4.68 3.97
CA GLU A 63 0.83 3.39 3.76
C GLU A 63 0.81 2.96 2.29
N LEU A 64 0.59 3.89 1.36
CA LEU A 64 0.60 3.62 -0.08
C LEU A 64 1.99 3.16 -0.56
N PHE A 65 3.05 3.88 -0.19
CA PHE A 65 4.40 3.50 -0.61
C PHE A 65 4.89 2.22 0.08
N GLU A 66 4.45 1.94 1.32
CA GLU A 66 4.72 0.68 2.02
C GLU A 66 4.17 -0.52 1.23
N VAL A 67 2.89 -0.49 0.83
CA VAL A 67 2.30 -1.62 0.08
C VAL A 67 2.90 -1.77 -1.33
N ILE A 68 3.30 -0.66 -1.98
CA ILE A 68 4.04 -0.73 -3.25
C ILE A 68 5.40 -1.42 -3.03
N CYS A 69 6.13 -1.04 -1.97
CA CYS A 69 7.41 -1.66 -1.65
C CYS A 69 7.27 -3.15 -1.33
N TRP A 70 6.26 -3.54 -0.55
CA TRP A 70 6.00 -4.95 -0.25
C TRP A 70 5.67 -5.75 -1.50
N SER A 71 4.90 -5.18 -2.41
CA SER A 71 4.63 -5.80 -3.71
C SER A 71 5.90 -5.96 -4.56
N GLN A 72 6.74 -4.93 -4.61
CA GLN A 72 8.04 -4.98 -5.29
C GLN A 72 8.98 -6.04 -4.70
N LEU A 73 8.97 -6.23 -3.37
CA LEU A 73 9.74 -7.25 -2.68
C LEU A 73 9.15 -8.66 -2.86
N GLY A 74 7.96 -8.77 -3.43
CA GLY A 74 7.27 -10.04 -3.65
C GLY A 74 6.56 -10.60 -2.43
N ILE A 75 6.27 -9.77 -1.42
CA ILE A 75 5.55 -10.14 -0.19
C ILE A 75 4.07 -10.36 -0.48
N HIS A 76 3.48 -9.62 -1.43
CA HIS A 76 2.12 -9.85 -1.93
C HIS A 76 1.98 -9.48 -3.40
N GLU A 77 0.92 -9.99 -4.03
CA GLU A 77 0.55 -9.69 -5.43
C GLU A 77 -0.79 -8.96 -5.54
N LYS A 78 -1.33 -8.51 -4.39
CA LYS A 78 -2.60 -7.78 -4.28
C LYS A 78 -2.58 -6.49 -5.11
N PRO A 79 -3.67 -6.16 -5.85
CA PRO A 79 -3.76 -4.93 -6.63
C PRO A 79 -3.62 -3.67 -5.77
N ILE A 80 -3.01 -2.63 -6.33
CA ILE A 80 -2.89 -1.31 -5.70
C ILE A 80 -3.47 -0.26 -6.64
N VAL A 81 -4.55 0.39 -6.21
CA VAL A 81 -5.29 1.40 -6.96
C VAL A 81 -5.22 2.74 -6.24
N VAL A 82 -4.96 3.81 -6.99
CA VAL A 82 -4.94 5.19 -6.48
C VAL A 82 -6.02 5.99 -7.19
N ILE A 83 -6.94 6.54 -6.40
CA ILE A 83 -8.01 7.38 -6.91
C ILE A 83 -7.49 8.81 -7.09
N ASN A 84 -7.25 9.19 -8.34
CA ASN A 84 -6.71 10.49 -8.71
C ASN A 84 -7.83 11.52 -8.98
N ALA A 85 -8.64 11.78 -7.96
CA ALA A 85 -9.69 12.78 -8.04
C ALA A 85 -9.09 14.16 -8.32
N LEU A 86 -9.57 14.84 -9.38
CA LEU A 86 -9.15 16.20 -9.75
C LEU A 86 -7.63 16.38 -9.90
N GLY A 87 -6.90 15.33 -10.26
CA GLY A 87 -5.43 15.40 -10.41
C GLY A 87 -4.65 15.49 -9.09
N PHE A 88 -5.27 15.19 -7.94
CA PHE A 88 -4.61 15.29 -6.63
C PHE A 88 -3.27 14.53 -6.52
N TYR A 89 -3.21 13.35 -7.15
CA TYR A 89 -2.05 12.46 -7.19
C TYR A 89 -1.16 12.65 -8.43
N ASP A 90 -1.42 13.63 -9.30
CA ASP A 90 -0.54 13.94 -10.43
C ASP A 90 0.93 14.15 -10.01
N PRO A 91 1.24 14.84 -8.89
CA PRO A 91 2.62 14.97 -8.44
C PRO A 91 3.28 13.63 -8.08
N ILE A 92 2.52 12.68 -7.53
CA ILE A 92 3.03 11.33 -7.19
C ILE A 92 3.22 10.51 -8.47
N ARG A 93 2.28 10.59 -9.41
CA ARG A 93 2.41 9.95 -10.73
C ARG A 93 3.66 10.46 -11.47
N ASP A 94 3.89 11.77 -11.44
CA ASP A 94 5.07 12.40 -12.01
C ASP A 94 6.37 12.01 -11.28
N LEU A 95 6.33 11.84 -9.96
CA LEU A 95 7.47 11.35 -9.18
C LEU A 95 7.85 9.93 -9.61
N ILE A 96 6.86 9.04 -9.78
CA ILE A 96 7.09 7.68 -10.28
C ILE A 96 7.69 7.72 -11.69
N ARG A 97 7.13 8.53 -12.59
CA ARG A 97 7.68 8.71 -13.95
C ARG A 97 9.14 9.14 -13.94
N LYS A 98 9.48 10.18 -13.15
CA LYS A 98 10.86 10.65 -12.98
C LYS A 98 11.76 9.57 -12.38
N GLY A 99 11.26 8.77 -11.45
CA GLY A 99 11.97 7.64 -10.88
C GLY A 99 12.31 6.58 -11.94
N VAL A 100 11.41 6.36 -12.91
CA VAL A 100 11.67 5.49 -14.06
C VAL A 100 12.70 6.09 -15.00
N GLU A 101 12.55 7.36 -15.38
CA GLU A 101 13.49 8.08 -16.25
C GLU A 101 14.91 8.11 -15.68
N ALA A 102 15.04 8.26 -14.35
CA ALA A 102 16.31 8.26 -13.65
C ALA A 102 16.85 6.85 -13.33
N GLY A 103 16.09 5.78 -13.63
CA GLY A 103 16.51 4.39 -13.42
C GLY A 103 16.39 3.87 -11.99
N PHE A 104 15.74 4.61 -11.09
CA PHE A 104 15.47 4.14 -9.71
C PHE A 104 14.27 3.19 -9.62
N ILE A 105 13.32 3.31 -10.54
CA ILE A 105 12.13 2.44 -10.65
C ILE A 105 12.19 1.76 -12.01
N THR A 106 11.98 0.44 -12.08
CA THR A 106 11.88 -0.24 -13.37
C THR A 106 10.53 0.09 -14.01
N ALA A 107 10.47 0.12 -15.36
CA ALA A 107 9.20 0.31 -16.06
C ALA A 107 8.14 -0.73 -15.64
N THR A 108 8.58 -1.94 -15.31
CA THR A 108 7.71 -3.01 -14.81
C THR A 108 7.20 -2.74 -13.40
N ASN A 109 8.05 -2.27 -12.48
CA ASN A 109 7.62 -1.93 -11.12
C ASN A 109 6.70 -0.70 -11.08
N ALA A 110 6.83 0.23 -12.03
CA ALA A 110 5.88 1.33 -12.17
C ALA A 110 4.44 0.84 -12.44
N ASN A 111 4.27 -0.38 -12.96
CA ASN A 111 2.96 -1.00 -13.18
C ASN A 111 2.37 -1.68 -11.92
N LEU A 112 3.07 -1.68 -10.79
CA LEU A 112 2.56 -2.20 -9.50
C LEU A 112 1.47 -1.31 -8.89
N VAL A 113 1.28 -0.09 -9.41
CA VAL A 113 0.22 0.83 -8.99
C VAL A 113 -0.56 1.32 -10.22
N ARG A 114 -1.89 1.39 -10.10
CA ARG A 114 -2.77 1.92 -11.14
C ARG A 114 -3.50 3.15 -10.63
N PHE A 115 -3.46 4.22 -11.42
CA PHE A 115 -4.22 5.42 -11.12
C PHE A 115 -5.55 5.39 -11.86
N VAL A 116 -6.62 5.77 -11.17
CA VAL A 116 -7.96 5.96 -11.74
C VAL A 116 -8.23 7.46 -11.78
N ASP A 117 -8.34 8.00 -12.98
CA ASP A 117 -8.65 9.40 -13.21
C ASP A 117 -10.17 9.62 -13.27
N GLY A 118 -10.62 10.74 -12.71
CA GLY A 118 -11.98 11.24 -12.88
C GLY A 118 -12.06 12.34 -13.93
N PRO A 119 -13.27 12.88 -14.18
CA PRO A 119 -13.45 14.06 -15.00
C PRO A 119 -12.60 15.24 -14.50
N ALA A 120 -12.12 16.10 -15.40
CA ALA A 120 -11.36 17.29 -15.01
C ALA A 120 -12.24 18.38 -14.35
N ASP A 121 -13.56 18.32 -14.56
CA ASP A 121 -14.51 19.31 -14.05
C ASP A 121 -15.23 18.79 -12.79
N HIS A 122 -15.27 19.64 -11.76
CA HIS A 122 -16.00 19.44 -10.52
C HIS A 122 -17.49 19.16 -10.77
N ALA A 123 -18.11 19.79 -11.77
CA ALA A 123 -19.54 19.64 -12.02
C ALA A 123 -19.92 18.21 -12.43
N THR A 124 -19.03 17.53 -13.17
CA THR A 124 -19.24 16.14 -13.62
C THR A 124 -18.72 15.09 -12.63
N HIS A 125 -18.07 15.53 -11.56
CA HIS A 125 -17.44 14.66 -10.57
C HIS A 125 -18.46 13.99 -9.64
N GLU A 126 -19.62 14.61 -9.43
CA GLU A 126 -20.70 14.09 -8.57
C GLU A 126 -21.39 12.86 -9.17
N ASP A 127 -21.41 12.75 -10.50
CA ASP A 127 -22.04 11.65 -11.22
C ASP A 127 -21.11 10.44 -11.41
N LEU A 128 -19.81 10.58 -11.11
CA LEU A 128 -18.86 9.48 -11.28
C LEU A 128 -18.98 8.49 -10.12
N ASP A 129 -19.31 7.24 -10.46
CA ASP A 129 -19.22 6.12 -9.55
C ASP A 129 -17.76 5.64 -9.41
N TRP A 130 -17.07 6.18 -8.41
CA TRP A 130 -15.70 5.78 -8.05
C TRP A 130 -15.57 4.31 -7.67
N GLY A 131 -16.60 3.71 -7.09
CA GLY A 131 -16.61 2.31 -6.73
C GLY A 131 -16.55 1.45 -7.98
N LYS A 132 -17.41 1.74 -8.95
CA LYS A 132 -17.38 1.07 -10.25
C LYS A 132 -16.07 1.31 -11.00
N ALA A 133 -15.59 2.56 -11.07
CA ALA A 133 -14.34 2.87 -11.76
C ALA A 133 -13.13 2.13 -11.15
N ALA A 134 -13.09 1.97 -9.82
CA ALA A 134 -12.07 1.17 -9.15
C ALA A 134 -12.23 -0.33 -9.47
N LEU A 135 -13.46 -0.86 -9.41
CA LEU A 135 -13.75 -2.26 -9.74
C LEU A 135 -13.37 -2.60 -11.18
N ASP A 136 -13.66 -1.74 -12.15
CA ASP A 136 -13.30 -1.94 -13.55
C ASP A 136 -11.76 -2.09 -13.71
N VAL A 137 -10.96 -1.34 -12.94
CA VAL A 137 -9.50 -1.50 -12.92
C VAL A 137 -9.08 -2.80 -12.23
N LEU A 138 -9.75 -3.18 -11.14
CA LEU A 138 -9.45 -4.42 -10.41
C LEU A 138 -9.79 -5.67 -11.23
N GLU A 139 -10.89 -5.66 -12.00
CA GLU A 139 -11.29 -6.78 -12.87
C GLU A 139 -10.28 -7.03 -13.99
N ASN A 140 -9.64 -5.96 -14.49
CA ASN A 140 -8.61 -6.03 -15.52
C ASN A 140 -7.18 -6.07 -14.95
N TRP A 141 -7.03 -6.21 -13.64
CA TRP A 141 -5.73 -6.23 -13.00
C TRP A 141 -4.97 -7.51 -13.31
N THR A 142 -3.74 -7.35 -13.79
CA THR A 142 -2.76 -8.44 -13.90
C THR A 142 -1.48 -8.03 -13.20
N PHE A 143 -0.94 -8.92 -12.37
CA PHE A 143 0.34 -8.68 -11.73
C PHE A 143 1.44 -8.56 -12.81
N PRO A 144 2.24 -7.48 -12.82
CA PRO A 144 3.29 -7.32 -13.81
C PRO A 144 4.38 -8.38 -13.63
N GLU A 145 5.03 -8.81 -14.72
CA GLU A 145 6.12 -9.78 -14.63
C GLU A 145 7.20 -9.33 -13.63
N ARG A 146 7.70 -10.26 -12.82
CA ARG A 146 8.71 -9.89 -11.82
C ARG A 146 10.04 -9.55 -12.51
N THR A 147 10.41 -8.27 -12.52
CA THR A 147 11.79 -7.87 -12.83
C THR A 147 12.63 -7.99 -11.56
N HIS A 148 13.12 -9.18 -11.27
CA HIS A 148 13.93 -9.41 -10.07
C HIS A 148 15.28 -8.69 -10.15
N PHE A 149 15.58 -7.82 -9.18
CA PHE A 149 16.97 -7.61 -8.73
C PHE A 149 17.31 -8.56 -7.57
N TYR A 150 16.33 -8.93 -6.73
CA TYR A 150 16.45 -9.93 -5.65
C TYR A 150 15.11 -10.63 -5.40
N ASP A 151 15.13 -11.95 -5.23
CA ASP A 151 13.96 -12.78 -4.90
C ASP A 151 14.04 -13.19 -3.42
N TRP A 152 13.29 -12.50 -2.56
CA TRP A 152 13.30 -12.74 -1.11
C TRP A 152 12.53 -14.01 -0.69
N SER A 153 11.72 -14.57 -1.59
CA SER A 153 11.07 -15.87 -1.38
C SER A 153 12.05 -17.04 -1.56
N LYS A 154 13.13 -16.81 -2.31
CA LYS A 154 14.25 -17.74 -2.45
C LYS A 154 15.28 -17.44 -1.37
N MET A 155 15.34 -18.31 -0.34
CA MET A 155 16.39 -18.25 0.67
C MET A 155 17.78 -18.25 0.01
N LYS A 156 18.65 -17.33 0.45
CA LYS A 156 20.07 -17.47 0.14
C LYS A 156 20.60 -18.68 0.89
N THR A 157 21.13 -19.65 0.17
CA THR A 157 21.99 -20.69 0.76
C THR A 157 23.43 -20.23 0.64
N VAL A 158 24.11 -20.04 1.77
CA VAL A 158 25.56 -19.83 1.79
C VAL A 158 26.18 -21.10 2.35
N GLY A 159 26.93 -21.83 1.52
CA GLY A 159 27.52 -23.12 1.95
C GLY A 159 26.52 -24.25 2.22
N GLY A 160 25.28 -24.14 1.72
CA GLY A 160 24.23 -25.15 1.93
C GLY A 160 23.34 -24.91 3.15
N GLU A 161 23.66 -23.92 3.99
CA GLU A 161 22.80 -23.51 5.11
C GLU A 161 21.88 -22.35 4.71
N LYS A 162 20.62 -22.46 5.14
CA LYS A 162 19.59 -21.43 4.99
C LYS A 162 19.89 -20.28 5.97
N ILE A 163 20.05 -19.06 5.47
CA ILE A 163 20.23 -17.86 6.29
C ILE A 163 18.93 -17.05 6.37
N GLY A 164 18.44 -16.86 7.60
CA GLY A 164 17.24 -16.07 7.92
C GLY A 164 15.94 -16.87 7.87
N GLU A 165 14.90 -16.35 8.53
CA GLU A 165 13.53 -16.82 8.34
C GLU A 165 12.98 -16.20 7.04
N ALA A 166 12.22 -16.97 6.27
CA ALA A 166 11.46 -16.40 5.16
C ALA A 166 10.45 -15.43 5.75
N LEU A 167 10.33 -14.23 5.19
CA LEU A 167 9.19 -13.38 5.51
C LEU A 167 7.94 -14.12 5.02
N ASP A 168 7.04 -14.43 5.95
CA ASP A 168 5.75 -14.99 5.59
C ASP A 168 5.03 -13.99 4.67
N ALA A 169 4.72 -14.44 3.46
CA ALA A 169 3.93 -13.65 2.52
C ALA A 169 2.56 -13.34 3.16
N VAL A 170 2.13 -12.09 3.01
CA VAL A 170 0.91 -11.54 3.63
C VAL A 170 -0.29 -11.64 2.71
#